data_AF-A0A496T0E6-F1
#
_entry.id   AF-A0A496T0E6-F1
#
_cell.length_a   1.000
_cell.length_b   1.000
_cell.length_c   1.000
_cell.angle_alpha   90.00
_cell.angle_beta   90.00
_cell.angle_gamma   90.00
#
_symmetry.space_group_name_H-M   'P 1'
#
loop_
_entity.id
_entity.type
_entity.pdbx_description
1 polymer ?
#
loop_
_entity_poly.entity_id
_entity_poly.type
_entity_poly.pdbx_seq_one_letter_code
_entity_poly.pdbx_strand_id
1 'polypeptide(L)'
;MDYGDEHFSVLVGKVRASEKIDSVINARRDIWAEEVLARPEGPTYENIKDYLPPLGAVNASFKYYPLVLSLPGSPKKFQYISNGGEVHVSPNPWRREGIRWETWYLPDLKMSVLVGADREQFGTDFARLNGPAYMEGYLPIIRISYEHAGVLYRQEVFSAPAIGHAELLSCYIRITAEPLGAREAEVALKFECDTPLKIRRFGNRDLIALHGVETACQFSHPAEFDEQTATLIYRRDLSDGAKRACLTLPFEPITPNHPEPLTAN
;
A
#
# COMPACT_ATOMS: atom_id res chain seq x y z
N MET A 1 18.73 -1.81 -18.67
CA MET A 1 18.18 -0.50 -18.27
C MET A 1 18.76 -0.22 -16.91
N ASP A 2 19.53 0.85 -16.84
CA ASP A 2 20.16 1.37 -15.64
C ASP A 2 19.04 2.02 -14.80
N TYR A 3 18.59 1.32 -13.76
CA TYR A 3 17.47 1.77 -12.92
C TYR A 3 18.05 2.58 -11.77
N GLY A 4 17.87 3.91 -11.84
CA GLY A 4 18.50 4.92 -10.99
C GLY A 4 18.68 4.53 -9.52
N ASP A 5 19.95 4.48 -9.13
CA ASP A 5 20.49 4.15 -7.82
C ASP A 5 20.07 5.10 -6.70
N GLU A 6 19.58 6.31 -6.99
CA GLU A 6 19.45 7.35 -5.95
C GLU A 6 18.37 7.04 -4.91
N HIS A 7 17.19 6.54 -5.28
CA HIS A 7 16.15 6.20 -4.30
C HIS A 7 16.47 4.93 -3.49
N PHE A 8 17.14 3.96 -4.10
CA PHE A 8 17.61 2.79 -3.38
C PHE A 8 18.77 3.17 -2.44
N SER A 9 19.65 4.09 -2.85
CA SER A 9 20.72 4.62 -2.01
C SER A 9 20.22 5.38 -0.78
N VAL A 10 19.03 5.99 -0.83
CA VAL A 10 18.40 6.66 0.34
C VAL A 10 17.83 5.63 1.33
N LEU A 11 17.19 4.57 0.84
CA LEU A 11 16.75 3.43 1.66
C LEU A 11 17.93 2.64 2.25
N VAL A 12 19.02 2.56 1.49
CA VAL A 12 20.27 1.85 1.81
C VAL A 12 21.30 2.82 2.42
N GLY A 13 20.91 4.07 2.74
CA GLY A 13 21.80 5.20 3.07
C GLY A 13 22.68 5.06 4.31
N LYS A 14 22.66 3.89 4.96
CA LYS A 14 23.58 3.47 6.02
C LYS A 14 24.00 2.01 5.95
N VAL A 15 23.67 1.25 4.91
CA VAL A 15 24.27 -0.08 4.77
C VAL A 15 25.74 0.18 4.46
N ARG A 16 26.64 -0.36 5.28
CA ARG A 16 28.11 -0.31 5.10
C ARG A 16 28.57 -1.12 3.87
N ALA A 17 27.78 -1.11 2.78
CA ALA A 17 27.52 -2.29 1.97
C ALA A 17 28.55 -2.53 0.89
N SER A 18 28.96 -1.53 0.12
CA SER A 18 29.67 -1.84 -1.13
C SER A 18 31.04 -2.47 -0.87
N GLU A 19 31.84 -1.90 0.04
CA GLU A 19 33.18 -2.44 0.33
C GLU A 19 33.16 -3.72 1.20
N LYS A 20 32.15 -3.91 2.06
CA LYS A 20 32.03 -5.14 2.88
C LYS A 20 31.43 -6.31 2.11
N ILE A 21 30.47 -6.10 1.20
CA ILE A 21 29.78 -7.21 0.50
C ILE A 21 30.77 -8.04 -0.33
N ASP A 22 31.66 -7.40 -1.09
CA ASP A 22 32.65 -8.13 -1.89
C ASP A 22 33.62 -8.93 -0.99
N SER A 23 34.01 -8.37 0.15
CA SER A 23 34.87 -9.08 1.12
C SER A 23 34.19 -10.32 1.71
N VAL A 24 32.86 -10.29 1.86
CA VAL A 24 32.03 -11.37 2.41
C VAL A 24 31.78 -12.44 1.36
N ILE A 25 31.42 -12.03 0.14
CA ILE A 25 31.21 -12.95 -1.00
C ILE A 25 32.50 -13.71 -1.30
N ASN A 26 33.66 -13.04 -1.20
CA ASN A 26 34.96 -13.66 -1.43
C ASN A 26 35.50 -14.44 -0.22
N ALA A 27 34.89 -14.31 0.96
CA ALA A 27 35.29 -15.06 2.14
C ALA A 27 34.84 -16.52 2.03
N ARG A 28 35.73 -17.46 2.38
CA ARG A 28 35.38 -18.89 2.50
C ARG A 28 34.61 -19.23 3.79
N ARG A 29 34.28 -18.21 4.59
CA ARG A 29 33.63 -18.31 5.90
C ARG A 29 32.61 -17.18 6.00
N ASP A 30 31.53 -17.42 6.74
CA ASP A 30 30.51 -16.40 6.99
C ASP A 30 30.99 -15.39 8.04
N ILE A 31 31.78 -14.42 7.60
CA ILE A 31 32.39 -13.42 8.47
C ILE A 31 31.36 -12.52 9.17
N TRP A 32 30.16 -12.37 8.59
CA TRP A 32 29.07 -11.60 9.21
C TRP A 32 28.42 -12.39 10.35
N ALA A 33 28.10 -13.66 10.11
CA ALA A 33 27.58 -14.52 11.18
C ALA A 33 28.58 -14.65 12.32
N GLU A 34 29.88 -14.82 12.02
CA GLU A 34 30.93 -14.90 13.04
C GLU A 34 31.08 -13.60 13.86
N GLU A 35 31.06 -12.43 13.20
CA GLU A 35 31.12 -11.13 13.88
C GLU A 35 29.90 -10.93 14.81
N VAL A 36 28.71 -11.28 14.34
CA VAL A 36 27.46 -11.11 15.07
C VAL A 36 27.34 -12.11 16.24
N LEU A 37 27.75 -13.36 16.04
CA LEU A 37 27.77 -14.39 17.09
C LEU A 37 28.79 -14.09 18.20
N ALA A 38 29.86 -13.36 17.88
CA ALA A 38 30.86 -12.94 18.85
C ALA A 38 30.39 -11.78 19.77
N ARG A 39 29.27 -11.12 19.44
CA ARG A 39 28.73 -10.04 20.27
C ARG A 39 28.05 -10.59 21.53
N PRO A 40 28.18 -9.93 22.70
CA PRO A 40 27.59 -10.41 23.97
C PRO A 40 26.08 -10.68 23.89
N GLU A 41 25.35 -9.83 23.17
CA GLU A 41 23.92 -9.92 22.95
C GLU A 41 23.52 -10.81 21.76
N GLY A 42 24.50 -11.30 20.99
CA GLY A 42 24.30 -12.27 19.91
C GLY A 42 23.55 -11.72 18.68
N PRO A 43 22.90 -12.59 17.89
CA PRO A 43 22.25 -12.24 16.63
C PRO A 43 20.88 -11.58 16.80
N THR A 44 20.87 -10.39 17.39
CA THR A 44 19.67 -9.55 17.47
C THR A 44 19.46 -8.75 16.19
N TYR A 45 18.23 -8.29 15.94
CA TYR A 45 17.93 -7.39 14.82
C TYR A 45 18.82 -6.14 14.84
N GLU A 46 18.96 -5.51 16.01
CA GLU A 46 19.79 -4.31 16.20
C GLU A 46 21.25 -4.53 15.78
N ASN A 47 21.73 -5.76 15.91
CA ASN A 47 23.08 -6.12 15.52
C ASN A 47 23.26 -6.41 14.03
N ILE A 48 22.20 -6.74 13.31
CA ILE A 48 22.27 -7.14 11.88
C ILE A 48 21.69 -6.10 10.92
N LYS A 49 20.92 -5.11 11.41
CA LYS A 49 20.18 -4.16 10.56
C LYS A 49 21.04 -3.32 9.62
N ASP A 50 22.33 -3.13 9.92
CA ASP A 50 23.27 -2.36 9.08
C ASP A 50 23.99 -3.23 8.03
N TYR A 51 23.77 -4.56 8.04
CA TYR A 51 24.35 -5.51 7.08
C TYR A 51 23.43 -5.79 5.90
N LEU A 52 22.12 -5.65 6.11
CA LEU A 52 21.08 -5.97 5.14
C LEU A 52 20.34 -4.68 4.77
N PRO A 53 19.72 -4.63 3.58
CA PRO A 53 18.70 -3.64 3.31
C PRO A 53 17.64 -3.64 4.43
N PRO A 54 16.95 -2.50 4.68
CA PRO A 54 15.89 -2.44 5.68
C PRO A 54 14.90 -3.59 5.52
N LEU A 55 14.44 -4.15 6.65
CA LEU A 55 13.41 -5.19 6.61
C LEU A 55 12.19 -4.66 5.84
N GLY A 56 11.75 -5.46 4.86
CA GLY A 56 10.67 -5.07 3.98
C GLY A 56 11.13 -4.39 2.69
N ALA A 57 12.42 -4.15 2.44
CA ALA A 57 12.87 -3.73 1.11
C ALA A 57 12.82 -4.91 0.11
N VAL A 58 12.40 -4.65 -1.13
CA VAL A 58 12.43 -5.63 -2.23
C VAL A 58 12.98 -5.00 -3.50
N ASN A 59 13.49 -5.83 -4.41
CA ASN A 59 14.00 -5.34 -5.70
C ASN A 59 12.90 -5.16 -6.78
N ALA A 60 11.62 -5.25 -6.40
CA ALA A 60 10.49 -4.98 -7.28
C ALA A 60 10.33 -3.47 -7.56
N SER A 61 9.50 -3.10 -8.54
CA SER A 61 9.23 -1.69 -8.89
C SER A 61 8.68 -0.87 -7.73
N PHE A 62 7.86 -1.49 -6.88
CA PHE A 62 7.23 -0.89 -5.71
C PHE A 62 8.15 -0.84 -4.47
N LYS A 63 9.36 -1.40 -4.54
CA LYS A 63 10.48 -1.32 -3.55
C LYS A 63 10.22 -1.78 -2.11
N TYR A 64 8.97 -2.00 -1.72
CA TYR A 64 8.57 -2.43 -0.37
C TYR A 64 7.82 -3.77 -0.39
N TYR A 65 7.98 -4.56 0.65
CA TYR A 65 7.45 -5.92 0.69
C TYR A 65 5.92 -5.90 0.66
N PRO A 66 5.28 -6.72 -0.17
CA PRO A 66 3.83 -6.76 -0.23
C PRO A 66 3.27 -7.60 0.91
N LEU A 67 2.34 -7.03 1.67
CA LEU A 67 1.47 -7.75 2.59
C LEU A 67 0.29 -8.31 1.79
N VAL A 68 0.22 -9.64 1.67
CA VAL A 68 -0.81 -10.31 0.88
C VAL A 68 -2.11 -10.38 1.68
N LEU A 69 -3.19 -9.88 1.08
CA LEU A 69 -4.53 -9.94 1.64
C LEU A 69 -5.41 -10.84 0.76
N SER A 70 -5.84 -11.98 1.31
CA SER A 70 -6.66 -12.96 0.59
C SER A 70 -7.47 -13.83 1.54
N LEU A 71 -8.49 -14.52 1.02
CA LEU A 71 -9.12 -15.63 1.74
C LEU A 71 -8.18 -16.86 1.73
N PRO A 72 -8.25 -17.74 2.74
CA PRO A 72 -7.54 -19.02 2.72
C PRO A 72 -7.82 -19.80 1.44
N GLY A 73 -6.78 -20.23 0.74
CA GLY A 73 -6.90 -21.01 -0.51
C GLY A 73 -7.42 -20.23 -1.72
N SER A 74 -7.67 -18.92 -1.59
CA SER A 74 -8.18 -18.11 -2.69
C SER A 74 -7.15 -17.96 -3.81
N PRO A 75 -7.54 -18.12 -5.09
CA PRO A 75 -6.69 -17.76 -6.21
C PRO A 75 -6.57 -16.22 -6.34
N LYS A 76 -7.46 -15.47 -5.71
CA LYS A 76 -7.55 -14.01 -5.74
C LYS A 76 -6.82 -13.41 -4.54
N LYS A 77 -5.99 -12.40 -4.77
CA LYS A 77 -5.23 -11.73 -3.71
C LYS A 77 -4.98 -10.26 -4.01
N PHE A 78 -5.04 -9.43 -2.98
CA PHE A 78 -4.49 -8.08 -3.04
C PHE A 78 -3.06 -8.09 -2.51
N GLN A 79 -2.23 -7.19 -3.05
CA GLN A 79 -0.93 -6.90 -2.47
C GLN A 79 -1.00 -5.47 -1.91
N TYR A 80 -1.01 -5.38 -0.59
CA TYR A 80 -0.88 -4.12 0.12
C TYR A 80 0.60 -3.83 0.33
N ILE A 81 1.13 -2.79 -0.31
CA ILE A 81 2.56 -2.48 -0.20
C ILE A 81 2.84 -1.98 1.22
N SER A 82 3.84 -2.57 1.89
CA SER A 82 4.03 -2.43 3.35
C SER A 82 4.25 -1.00 3.84
N ASN A 83 4.65 -0.07 2.98
CA ASN A 83 4.74 1.35 3.34
C ASN A 83 3.39 2.08 3.28
N GLY A 84 2.31 1.42 2.86
CA GLY A 84 0.96 1.97 2.72
C GLY A 84 0.74 2.85 1.49
N GLY A 85 1.75 2.98 0.63
CA GLY A 85 1.70 3.86 -0.54
C GLY A 85 0.89 3.30 -1.70
N GLU A 86 0.70 1.98 -1.77
CA GLU A 86 0.03 1.35 -2.91
C GLU A 86 -0.78 0.10 -2.52
N VAL A 87 -1.85 -0.15 -3.26
CA VAL A 87 -2.63 -1.38 -3.22
C VAL A 87 -2.77 -1.91 -4.64
N HIS A 88 -2.37 -3.16 -4.83
CA HIS A 88 -2.38 -3.82 -6.12
C HIS A 88 -3.44 -4.91 -6.13
N VAL A 89 -4.24 -4.93 -7.19
CA VAL A 89 -5.15 -6.02 -7.54
C VAL A 89 -4.45 -6.86 -8.58
N SER A 90 -3.98 -8.02 -8.17
CA SER A 90 -3.21 -8.91 -9.03
C SER A 90 -3.99 -10.20 -9.29
N PRO A 91 -4.19 -10.60 -10.55
CA PRO A 91 -4.75 -11.90 -10.86
C PRO A 91 -3.78 -12.98 -10.38
N ASN A 92 -4.32 -14.18 -10.12
CA ASN A 92 -3.52 -15.29 -9.64
C ASN A 92 -2.27 -15.51 -10.51
N PRO A 93 -1.04 -15.58 -9.93
CA PRO A 93 0.21 -15.84 -10.64
C PRO A 93 0.19 -17.04 -11.61
N TRP A 94 -0.70 -18.01 -11.38
CA TRP A 94 -0.81 -19.22 -12.21
C TRP A 94 -1.57 -19.03 -13.54
N ARG A 95 -2.11 -17.84 -13.85
CA ARG A 95 -2.99 -17.64 -15.03
C ARG A 95 -2.44 -16.80 -16.17
N ARG A 96 -1.37 -16.03 -16.00
CA ARG A 96 -0.78 -15.28 -17.13
C ARG A 96 0.37 -16.07 -17.75
N GLU A 97 0.08 -16.80 -18.82
CA GLU A 97 1.12 -17.36 -19.70
C GLU A 97 2.10 -16.25 -20.12
N GLY A 98 3.40 -16.49 -19.96
CA GLY A 98 4.45 -15.57 -20.42
C GLY A 98 4.98 -14.55 -19.42
N ILE A 99 4.44 -14.46 -18.18
CA ILE A 99 5.09 -13.65 -17.13
C ILE A 99 6.24 -14.45 -16.51
N ARG A 100 7.47 -13.92 -16.67
CA ARG A 100 8.66 -14.47 -16.02
C ARG A 100 8.59 -14.21 -14.52
N TRP A 101 8.95 -15.22 -13.74
CA TRP A 101 9.12 -15.22 -12.28
C TRP A 101 10.11 -14.15 -11.77
N GLU A 102 10.89 -13.57 -12.68
CA GLU A 102 11.96 -12.60 -12.43
C GLU A 102 11.44 -11.19 -12.06
N THR A 103 10.18 -10.88 -12.39
CA THR A 103 9.51 -9.62 -12.03
C THR A 103 8.27 -9.92 -11.21
N TRP A 104 8.25 -9.46 -9.95
CA TRP A 104 7.03 -9.43 -9.15
C TRP A 104 5.92 -8.74 -9.99
N TYR A 105 4.80 -9.44 -10.15
CA TYR A 105 3.73 -9.23 -11.14
C TYR A 105 3.32 -7.77 -11.37
N LEU A 106 3.04 -7.42 -12.63
CA LEU A 106 2.31 -6.21 -12.98
C LEU A 106 0.83 -6.40 -12.60
N PRO A 107 0.24 -5.54 -11.75
CA PRO A 107 -1.15 -5.68 -11.34
C PRO A 107 -2.12 -5.30 -12.45
N ASP A 108 -3.33 -5.86 -12.44
CA ASP A 108 -4.42 -5.45 -13.34
C ASP A 108 -4.94 -4.06 -12.97
N LEU A 109 -4.91 -3.75 -11.66
CA LEU A 109 -5.21 -2.44 -11.11
C LEU A 109 -4.23 -2.10 -10.00
N LYS A 110 -3.55 -0.98 -10.13
CA LYS A 110 -2.75 -0.36 -9.08
C LYS A 110 -3.49 0.89 -8.58
N MET A 111 -3.62 1.01 -7.26
CA MET A 111 -4.06 2.23 -6.60
C MET A 111 -2.91 2.78 -5.75
N SER A 112 -2.46 4.00 -6.06
CA SER A 112 -1.50 4.74 -5.25
C SER A 112 -2.21 5.69 -4.29
N VAL A 113 -1.73 5.77 -3.06
CA VAL A 113 -2.23 6.69 -2.02
C VAL A 113 -1.27 7.87 -1.91
N LEU A 114 -1.76 9.06 -2.24
CA LEU A 114 -1.03 10.32 -2.17
C LEU A 114 -1.67 11.20 -1.08
N VAL A 115 -0.86 11.95 -0.34
CA VAL A 115 -1.30 12.80 0.77
C VAL A 115 -0.74 14.21 0.66
N GLY A 116 -1.46 15.19 1.21
CA GLY A 116 -1.05 16.59 1.17
C GLY A 116 -1.27 17.28 -0.17
N ALA A 117 -1.08 18.59 -0.20
CA ALA A 117 -1.30 19.41 -1.40
C ALA A 117 -0.22 19.20 -2.48
N ASP A 118 0.98 18.76 -2.09
CA ASP A 118 2.06 18.35 -2.98
C ASP A 118 1.90 16.92 -3.51
N ARG A 119 0.90 16.19 -3.00
CA ARG A 119 0.57 14.80 -3.37
C ARG A 119 1.74 13.85 -3.19
N GLU A 120 2.47 13.98 -2.10
CA GLU A 120 3.51 13.03 -1.72
C GLU A 120 2.91 11.61 -1.58
N GLN A 121 3.59 10.61 -2.13
CA GLN A 121 3.18 9.22 -1.95
C GLN A 121 3.31 8.82 -0.48
N PHE A 122 2.23 8.26 0.09
CA PHE A 122 2.18 7.83 1.48
C PHE A 122 3.32 6.85 1.78
N GLY A 123 4.02 7.08 2.90
CA GLY A 123 5.11 6.21 3.36
C GLY A 123 6.36 6.25 2.49
N THR A 124 6.58 7.33 1.74
CA THR A 124 7.86 7.55 1.04
C THR A 124 9.00 7.81 2.01
N ASP A 125 8.74 8.55 3.10
CA ASP A 125 9.74 8.86 4.13
C ASP A 125 9.58 8.01 5.40
N PHE A 126 10.52 7.10 5.62
CA PHE A 126 10.49 6.20 6.79
C PHE A 126 10.56 6.92 8.13
N ALA A 127 11.18 8.11 8.21
CA ALA A 127 11.26 8.84 9.47
C ALA A 127 9.89 9.34 9.93
N ARG A 128 8.93 9.45 9.01
CA ARG A 128 7.55 9.89 9.24
C ARG A 128 6.54 8.75 9.25
N LEU A 129 7.00 7.52 9.03
CA LEU A 129 6.19 6.31 8.93
C LEU A 129 6.22 5.51 10.24
N ASN A 130 5.06 5.05 10.69
CA ASN A 130 4.94 4.16 11.83
C ASN A 130 4.05 2.96 11.47
N GLY A 131 4.58 1.75 11.65
CA GLY A 131 4.02 0.50 11.13
C GLY A 131 4.81 -0.05 9.94
N PRO A 132 4.26 -1.02 9.18
CA PRO A 132 2.94 -1.62 9.35
C PRO A 132 2.88 -2.53 10.59
N ALA A 133 1.72 -2.60 11.25
CA ALA A 133 1.47 -3.51 12.36
C ALA A 133 0.09 -4.14 12.28
N TYR A 134 -0.04 -5.40 12.68
CA TYR A 134 -1.36 -6.02 12.85
C TYR A 134 -2.10 -5.42 14.05
N MET A 135 -3.42 -5.28 13.93
CA MET A 135 -4.27 -4.88 15.05
C MET A 135 -4.13 -5.89 16.19
N GLU A 136 -3.90 -5.39 17.40
CA GLU A 136 -3.57 -6.21 18.58
C GLU A 136 -2.33 -7.12 18.42
N GLY A 137 -1.53 -6.95 17.37
CA GLY A 137 -0.36 -7.77 17.06
C GLY A 137 -0.67 -9.07 16.32
N TYR A 138 -1.94 -9.43 16.09
CA TYR A 138 -2.31 -10.70 15.45
C TYR A 138 -3.57 -10.67 14.58
N LEU A 139 -4.48 -9.70 14.77
CA LEU A 139 -5.65 -9.58 13.90
C LEU A 139 -5.20 -9.11 12.51
N PRO A 140 -5.69 -9.72 11.41
CA PRO A 140 -5.25 -9.43 10.04
C PRO A 140 -5.82 -8.11 9.50
N ILE A 141 -5.79 -7.08 10.34
CA ILE A 141 -6.10 -5.69 10.03
C ILE A 141 -4.79 -4.94 10.16
N ILE A 142 -4.21 -4.55 9.03
CA ILE A 142 -2.95 -3.82 8.95
C ILE A 142 -3.23 -2.37 9.36
N ARG A 143 -2.40 -1.83 10.27
CA ARG A 143 -2.41 -0.44 10.68
C ARG A 143 -1.09 0.21 10.33
N ILE A 144 -1.15 1.37 9.73
CA ILE A 144 0.02 2.19 9.41
C ILE A 144 -0.33 3.66 9.52
N SER A 145 0.62 4.49 9.92
CA SER A 145 0.44 5.92 9.98
C SER A 145 1.62 6.65 9.37
N TYR A 146 1.33 7.78 8.73
CA TYR A 146 2.31 8.60 8.05
C TYR A 146 2.05 10.08 8.33
N GLU A 147 3.08 10.78 8.80
CA GLU A 147 3.03 12.21 9.04
C GLU A 147 3.42 12.99 7.78
N HIS A 148 2.57 13.91 7.35
CA HIS A 148 2.87 14.77 6.22
C HIS A 148 2.13 16.11 6.34
N ALA A 149 2.84 17.21 6.07
CA ALA A 149 2.30 18.58 6.06
C ALA A 149 1.43 18.95 7.28
N GLY A 150 1.83 18.52 8.49
CA GLY A 150 1.08 18.82 9.72
C GLY A 150 -0.22 18.03 9.88
N VAL A 151 -0.35 16.92 9.18
CA VAL A 151 -1.45 15.94 9.29
C VAL A 151 -0.87 14.55 9.57
N LEU A 152 -1.48 13.83 10.50
CA LEU A 152 -1.23 12.41 10.73
C LEU A 152 -2.26 11.59 9.98
N TYR A 153 -1.84 10.96 8.89
CA TYR A 153 -2.68 10.06 8.10
C TYR A 153 -2.56 8.65 8.66
N ARG A 154 -3.68 7.98 8.92
CA ARG A 154 -3.73 6.57 9.33
C ARG A 154 -4.47 5.75 8.29
N GLN A 155 -3.96 4.57 8.00
CA GLN A 155 -4.68 3.54 7.24
C GLN A 155 -4.96 2.33 8.12
N GLU A 156 -6.16 1.79 8.00
CA GLU A 156 -6.53 0.45 8.47
C GLU A 156 -7.03 -0.37 7.31
N VAL A 157 -6.38 -1.52 7.06
CA VAL A 157 -6.56 -2.29 5.84
C VAL A 157 -6.75 -3.76 6.13
N PHE A 158 -7.78 -4.37 5.55
CA PHE A 158 -7.99 -5.82 5.62
C PHE A 158 -8.72 -6.29 4.36
N SER A 159 -8.73 -7.61 4.14
CA SER A 159 -9.59 -8.22 3.13
C SER A 159 -10.62 -9.13 3.77
N ALA A 160 -11.82 -9.10 3.21
CA ALA A 160 -12.93 -9.94 3.57
C ALA A 160 -13.80 -10.17 2.31
N PRO A 161 -14.73 -11.14 2.34
CA PRO A 161 -15.76 -11.21 1.32
C PRO A 161 -16.53 -9.88 1.25
N ALA A 162 -16.96 -9.50 0.06
CA ALA A 162 -17.70 -8.28 -0.16
C ALA A 162 -19.04 -8.36 0.56
N ILE A 163 -19.51 -7.24 1.12
CA ILE A 163 -20.78 -7.19 1.85
C ILE A 163 -21.90 -7.60 0.87
N GLY A 164 -22.68 -8.62 1.25
CA GLY A 164 -23.73 -9.19 0.41
C GLY A 164 -23.26 -10.20 -0.64
N HIS A 165 -21.95 -10.47 -0.74
CA HIS A 165 -21.35 -11.34 -1.77
C HIS A 165 -20.18 -12.16 -1.20
N ALA A 166 -20.49 -13.31 -0.60
CA ALA A 166 -19.50 -14.18 0.05
C ALA A 166 -18.44 -14.74 -0.91
N GLU A 167 -18.73 -14.76 -2.21
CA GLU A 167 -17.90 -15.24 -3.30
C GLU A 167 -16.91 -14.20 -3.84
N LEU A 168 -17.13 -12.91 -3.56
CA LEU A 168 -16.32 -11.82 -4.06
C LEU A 168 -15.36 -11.34 -2.97
N LEU A 169 -14.05 -11.42 -3.22
CA LEU A 169 -13.07 -10.87 -2.30
C LEU A 169 -13.02 -9.34 -2.45
N SER A 170 -12.96 -8.60 -1.35
CA SER A 170 -12.77 -7.15 -1.33
C SER A 170 -11.65 -6.74 -0.38
N CYS A 171 -10.97 -5.64 -0.71
CA CYS A 171 -10.04 -4.94 0.17
C CYS A 171 -10.77 -3.73 0.75
N TYR A 172 -10.76 -3.62 2.07
CA TYR A 172 -11.37 -2.54 2.83
C TYR A 172 -10.27 -1.68 3.41
N ILE A 173 -10.36 -0.38 3.17
CA ILE A 173 -9.36 0.61 3.59
C ILE A 173 -10.10 1.74 4.29
N ARG A 174 -9.75 1.99 5.55
CA ARG A 174 -10.14 3.20 6.27
C ARG A 174 -8.96 4.14 6.31
N ILE A 175 -9.14 5.36 5.82
CA ILE A 175 -8.15 6.44 5.90
C ILE A 175 -8.66 7.46 6.90
N THR A 176 -7.85 7.82 7.89
CA THR A 176 -8.13 8.89 8.85
C THR A 176 -7.06 9.97 8.72
N ALA A 177 -7.46 11.24 8.68
CA ALA A 177 -6.59 12.40 8.72
C ALA A 177 -6.81 13.14 10.04
N GLU A 178 -5.77 13.22 10.86
CA GLU A 178 -5.77 13.92 12.15
C GLU A 178 -4.89 15.18 12.10
N PRO A 179 -5.38 16.35 12.54
CA PRO A 179 -4.58 17.57 12.51
C PRO A 179 -3.46 17.50 13.56
N LEU A 180 -2.21 17.66 13.11
CA LEU A 180 -1.05 17.97 13.96
C LEU A 180 -0.69 19.47 13.92
N GLY A 181 -1.51 20.29 13.29
CA GLY A 181 -1.29 21.72 13.08
C GLY A 181 -1.89 22.25 11.77
N ALA A 182 -2.19 21.36 10.83
CA ALA A 182 -2.90 21.71 9.60
C ALA A 182 -4.39 21.95 9.85
N ARG A 183 -5.00 22.80 9.01
CA ARG A 183 -6.45 23.04 8.96
C ARG A 183 -7.16 22.26 7.88
N GLU A 184 -6.41 21.69 6.94
CA GLU A 184 -6.96 20.94 5.81
C GLU A 184 -6.13 19.68 5.59
N ALA A 185 -6.78 18.65 5.05
CA ALA A 185 -6.13 17.45 4.55
C ALA A 185 -6.59 17.14 3.12
N GLU A 186 -5.65 16.64 2.32
CA GLU A 186 -5.90 16.06 1.00
C GLU A 186 -5.44 14.60 1.01
N VAL A 187 -6.30 13.71 0.51
CA VAL A 187 -5.96 12.33 0.16
C VAL A 187 -6.34 12.14 -1.30
N ALA A 188 -5.38 11.76 -2.14
CA ALA A 188 -5.60 11.47 -3.54
C ALA A 188 -5.30 9.99 -3.84
N LEU A 189 -6.25 9.31 -4.46
CA LEU A 189 -6.14 7.92 -4.88
C LEU A 189 -5.96 7.88 -6.39
N LYS A 190 -4.73 7.61 -6.84
CA LYS A 190 -4.39 7.52 -8.27
C LYS A 190 -4.48 6.08 -8.73
N PHE A 191 -5.24 5.84 -9.78
CA PHE A 191 -5.44 4.51 -10.34
C PHE A 191 -4.65 4.34 -11.65
N GLU A 192 -4.03 3.17 -11.80
CA GLU A 192 -3.32 2.74 -13.00
C GLU A 192 -3.82 1.34 -13.38
N CYS A 193 -4.33 1.17 -14.58
CA CYS A 193 -4.83 -0.11 -15.09
C CYS A 193 -4.77 -0.13 -16.62
N ASP A 194 -4.74 -1.34 -17.21
CA ASP A 194 -4.67 -1.53 -18.66
C ASP A 194 -5.95 -1.08 -19.39
N THR A 195 -7.05 -0.88 -18.66
CA THR A 195 -8.35 -0.45 -19.20
C THR A 195 -8.69 0.97 -18.74
N PRO A 196 -9.16 1.88 -19.60
CA PRO A 196 -9.57 3.22 -19.20
C PRO A 196 -10.67 3.23 -18.13
N LEU A 197 -10.51 4.06 -17.10
CA LEU A 197 -11.47 4.29 -16.03
C LEU A 197 -12.54 5.31 -16.44
N LYS A 198 -13.80 5.11 -16.02
CA LYS A 198 -14.90 6.07 -16.26
C LYS A 198 -15.75 6.24 -15.00
N ILE A 199 -15.90 7.47 -14.52
CA ILE A 199 -16.70 7.71 -13.31
C ILE A 199 -18.18 7.50 -13.60
N ARG A 200 -18.92 6.94 -12.63
CA ARG A 200 -20.38 7.05 -12.58
C ARG A 200 -20.82 7.47 -11.19
N ARG A 201 -21.40 8.66 -11.05
CA ARG A 201 -22.02 9.09 -9.80
C ARG A 201 -23.33 8.33 -9.59
N PHE A 202 -23.55 7.79 -8.39
CA PHE A 202 -24.78 7.09 -8.01
C PHE A 202 -25.40 7.75 -6.77
N GLY A 203 -26.31 8.71 -6.98
CA GLY A 203 -26.96 9.47 -5.90
C GLY A 203 -25.95 10.32 -5.11
N ASN A 204 -25.96 10.22 -3.77
CA ASN A 204 -24.99 10.89 -2.89
C ASN A 204 -23.65 10.11 -2.77
N ARG A 205 -23.36 9.19 -3.71
CA ARG A 205 -22.17 8.32 -3.70
C ARG A 205 -21.33 8.60 -4.93
N ASP A 206 -20.01 8.66 -4.73
CA ASP A 206 -19.06 8.52 -5.82
C ASP A 206 -18.69 7.03 -5.92
N LEU A 207 -19.29 6.34 -6.89
CA LEU A 207 -18.81 5.03 -7.33
C LEU A 207 -17.82 5.27 -8.47
N ILE A 208 -16.59 4.82 -8.31
CA ILE A 208 -15.67 4.77 -9.45
C ILE A 208 -15.95 3.44 -10.14
N ALA A 209 -16.53 3.51 -11.33
CA ALA A 209 -16.76 2.34 -12.16
C ALA A 209 -15.54 2.12 -13.09
N LEU A 210 -15.11 0.88 -13.17
CA LEU A 210 -14.34 0.40 -14.32
C LEU A 210 -15.33 0.14 -15.46
N HIS A 211 -14.86 0.22 -16.70
CA HIS A 211 -15.67 0.15 -17.91
C HIS A 211 -16.69 -1.01 -17.92
N GLY A 212 -17.89 -0.80 -18.44
CA GLY A 212 -18.87 -1.85 -18.73
C GLY A 212 -20.07 -1.90 -17.78
N VAL A 213 -19.91 -2.35 -16.53
CA VAL A 213 -21.02 -2.50 -15.56
C VAL A 213 -20.54 -2.53 -14.10
N GLU A 214 -19.29 -2.12 -13.84
CA GLU A 214 -18.45 -2.89 -12.95
C GLU A 214 -17.68 -1.98 -11.96
N THR A 215 -18.04 -2.01 -10.67
CA THR A 215 -17.50 -1.12 -9.63
C THR A 215 -16.02 -1.43 -9.34
N ALA A 216 -15.14 -0.43 -9.46
CA ALA A 216 -13.69 -0.53 -9.19
C ALA A 216 -13.31 -0.12 -7.78
N CYS A 217 -14.07 0.83 -7.26
CA CYS A 217 -13.84 1.46 -5.97
C CYS A 217 -15.17 2.06 -5.48
N GLN A 218 -15.49 1.80 -4.22
CA GLN A 218 -16.56 2.50 -3.51
C GLN A 218 -15.93 3.41 -2.46
N PHE A 219 -16.31 4.68 -2.47
CA PHE A 219 -15.81 5.65 -1.49
C PHE A 219 -16.96 6.20 -0.65
N SER A 220 -16.79 6.26 0.67
CA SER A 220 -17.89 6.60 1.59
C SER A 220 -18.27 8.08 1.62
N HIS A 221 -17.56 8.93 0.88
CA HIS A 221 -17.76 10.38 0.90
C HIS A 221 -17.67 10.98 -0.51
N PRO A 222 -18.25 12.17 -0.73
CA PRO A 222 -18.03 12.91 -1.98
C PRO A 222 -16.55 13.28 -2.16
N ALA A 223 -16.04 13.08 -3.36
CA ALA A 223 -14.69 13.38 -3.81
C ALA A 223 -14.69 13.89 -5.27
N GLU A 224 -13.67 14.68 -5.61
CA GLU A 224 -13.43 15.12 -6.98
C GLU A 224 -12.71 14.01 -7.74
N PHE A 225 -12.98 13.82 -9.03
CA PHE A 225 -12.19 12.89 -9.85
C PHE A 225 -11.64 13.59 -11.07
N ASP A 226 -10.33 13.47 -11.23
CA ASP A 226 -9.60 13.91 -12.41
C ASP A 226 -9.52 12.73 -13.40
N GLU A 227 -10.25 12.83 -14.50
CA GLU A 227 -10.27 11.80 -15.55
C GLU A 227 -8.97 11.72 -16.34
N GLN A 228 -8.20 12.81 -16.42
CA GLN A 228 -6.95 12.82 -17.18
C GLN A 228 -5.86 12.04 -16.46
N THR A 229 -5.84 12.14 -15.13
CA THR A 229 -4.85 11.44 -14.28
C THR A 229 -5.42 10.23 -13.58
N ALA A 230 -6.69 9.88 -13.84
CA ALA A 230 -7.44 8.82 -13.15
C ALA A 230 -7.29 8.90 -11.61
N THR A 231 -7.51 10.08 -11.04
CA THR A 231 -7.24 10.36 -9.63
C THR A 231 -8.49 10.81 -8.89
N LEU A 232 -8.88 10.08 -7.84
CA LEU A 232 -9.93 10.51 -6.90
C LEU A 232 -9.30 11.37 -5.81
N ILE A 233 -9.81 12.58 -5.60
CA ILE A 233 -9.25 13.58 -4.69
C ILE A 233 -10.27 13.91 -3.60
N TYR A 234 -9.88 13.62 -2.36
CA TYR A 234 -10.66 13.86 -1.17
C TYR A 234 -10.02 14.97 -0.34
N ARG A 235 -10.69 16.13 -0.27
CA ARG A 235 -10.28 17.27 0.56
C ARG A 235 -11.21 17.46 1.73
N ARG A 236 -10.66 17.74 2.90
CA ARG A 236 -11.44 18.03 4.10
C ARG A 236 -10.83 19.13 4.95
N ASP A 237 -11.73 19.95 5.48
CA ASP A 237 -11.46 20.83 6.61
C ASP A 237 -11.30 19.98 7.88
N LEU A 238 -10.23 20.23 8.63
CA LEU A 238 -9.89 19.60 9.89
C LEU A 238 -10.18 20.51 11.10
N SER A 239 -10.80 21.68 10.89
CA SER A 239 -11.04 22.69 11.92
C SER A 239 -11.87 22.18 13.11
N ASP A 240 -12.74 21.20 12.87
CA ASP A 240 -13.59 20.52 13.85
C ASP A 240 -13.05 19.12 14.23
N GLY A 241 -11.80 18.81 13.86
CA GLY A 241 -11.08 17.61 14.28
C GLY A 241 -10.83 16.60 13.16
N ALA A 242 -10.60 15.34 13.58
CA ALA A 242 -10.21 14.26 12.69
C ALA A 242 -11.29 13.93 11.67
N LYS A 243 -10.85 13.62 10.44
CA LYS A 243 -11.74 13.22 9.34
C LYS A 243 -11.37 11.84 8.87
N ARG A 244 -12.38 11.07 8.46
CA ARG A 244 -12.19 9.69 7.97
C ARG A 244 -12.93 9.47 6.66
N ALA A 245 -12.42 8.55 5.87
CA ALA A 245 -13.10 8.00 4.71
C ALA A 245 -12.86 6.50 4.64
N CYS A 246 -13.83 5.78 4.10
CA CYS A 246 -13.76 4.34 3.89
C CYS A 246 -13.80 4.08 2.39
N LEU A 247 -13.00 3.12 1.98
CA LEU A 247 -12.80 2.68 0.62
C LEU A 247 -12.99 1.17 0.56
N THR A 248 -13.70 0.70 -0.46
CA THR A 248 -13.71 -0.73 -0.84
C THR A 248 -13.20 -0.88 -2.26
N LEU A 249 -12.19 -1.73 -2.44
CA LEU A 249 -11.69 -2.20 -3.73
C LEU A 249 -12.13 -3.65 -3.91
N PRO A 250 -13.13 -3.95 -4.74
CA PRO A 250 -13.52 -5.32 -5.00
C PRO A 250 -12.53 -5.96 -5.99
N PHE A 251 -12.22 -7.25 -5.78
CA PHE A 251 -11.26 -7.97 -6.63
C PHE A 251 -11.84 -8.22 -8.03
N GLU A 252 -13.13 -8.58 -8.06
CA GLU A 252 -13.94 -8.65 -9.26
C GLU A 252 -15.04 -7.60 -9.15
N PRO A 253 -15.51 -7.06 -10.26
CA PRO A 253 -16.42 -5.94 -10.17
C PRO A 253 -17.80 -6.30 -9.63
N ILE A 254 -18.37 -5.37 -8.86
CA ILE A 254 -19.71 -5.51 -8.28
C ILE A 254 -20.71 -4.76 -9.17
N THR A 255 -21.77 -5.44 -9.62
CA THR A 255 -22.82 -4.84 -10.46
C THR A 255 -23.81 -4.00 -9.62
N PRO A 256 -24.41 -2.91 -10.18
CA PRO A 256 -25.18 -1.92 -9.40
C PRO A 256 -26.51 -2.40 -8.82
N ASN A 257 -26.96 -3.62 -9.11
CA ASN A 257 -28.24 -4.16 -8.62
C ASN A 257 -28.20 -4.61 -7.14
N HIS A 258 -27.07 -4.41 -6.45
CA HIS A 258 -26.85 -4.90 -5.10
C HIS A 258 -26.45 -3.76 -4.15
N PRO A 259 -27.35 -3.31 -3.25
CA PRO A 259 -27.04 -2.26 -2.30
C PRO A 259 -26.91 -2.83 -0.89
N GLU A 260 -25.70 -2.82 -0.32
CA GLU A 260 -25.57 -2.42 1.08
C GLU A 260 -24.37 -1.46 1.24
N PRO A 261 -24.57 -0.30 1.91
CA PRO A 261 -23.56 0.74 2.02
C PRO A 261 -22.46 0.41 3.02
N LEU A 262 -21.23 0.86 2.73
CA LEU A 262 -20.24 1.15 3.76
C LEU A 262 -20.75 2.33 4.59
N THR A 263 -21.18 2.10 5.82
CA THR A 263 -21.50 3.18 6.75
C THR A 263 -20.25 3.58 7.53
N ALA A 264 -19.86 4.85 7.42
CA ALA A 264 -18.92 5.45 8.36
C ALA A 264 -19.74 5.98 9.54
N ASN A 265 -20.04 5.13 10.52
CA ASN A 265 -20.64 5.56 11.80
C ASN A 265 -19.69 6.43 12.56
#